data_AF-A0A376GU68-F1
#
_entry.id   AF-A0A376GU68-F1
#
_cell.length_a   1.000
_cell.length_b   1.000
_cell.length_c   1.000
_cell.angle_alpha   90.00
_cell.angle_beta   90.00
_cell.angle_gamma   90.00
#
_symmetry.space_group_name_H-M   'P 1'
#
loop_
_entity.id
_entity.type
_entity.pdbx_description
1 polymer ?
#
loop_
_entity_poly.entity_id
_entity_poly.type
_entity_poly.pdbx_seq_one_letter_code
_entity_poly.pdbx_strand_id
1 'polypeptide(L)'
;MGAPDEPDSIPYDYLTQVNFQQGVSGIHKASIVVLGPTGLPEIHRVPWDPELFALIVDKLTEADEAIRAGAFPPLDESKATYDAVARNAPGNR
;
A
#
# COMPACT_ATOMS: atom_id res chain seq x y z
N MET A 1 -0.39 13.06 0.65
CA MET A 1 -1.11 12.73 1.90
C MET A 1 -1.86 13.97 2.34
N GLY A 2 -3.04 13.80 2.94
CA GLY A 2 -3.71 14.89 3.69
C GLY A 2 -3.01 15.12 5.03
N ALA A 3 -3.48 16.05 5.85
CA ALA A 3 -2.88 16.26 7.17
C ALA A 3 -3.24 15.09 8.12
N PRO A 4 -2.41 14.82 9.16
CA PRO A 4 -2.77 13.84 10.21
C PRO A 4 -4.18 14.06 10.75
N ASP A 5 -4.88 12.96 11.02
CA ASP A 5 -6.26 12.92 11.57
C ASP A 5 -7.37 13.48 10.66
N GLU A 6 -7.06 13.95 9.45
CA GLU A 6 -8.10 14.26 8.45
C GLU A 6 -8.68 12.97 7.83
N PRO A 7 -9.99 12.95 7.51
CA PRO A 7 -10.58 11.91 6.68
C PRO A 7 -9.80 11.74 5.38
N ASP A 8 -9.59 10.50 4.95
CA ASP A 8 -8.88 10.16 3.71
C ASP A 8 -7.45 10.73 3.60
N SER A 9 -6.84 11.10 4.73
CA SER A 9 -5.46 11.62 4.76
C SER A 9 -4.44 10.60 4.30
N ILE A 10 -4.75 9.31 4.40
CA ILE A 10 -3.89 8.17 4.02
C ILE A 10 -4.25 7.70 2.61
N PRO A 11 -3.31 7.70 1.64
CA PRO A 11 -3.53 7.10 0.33
C PRO A 11 -3.89 5.63 0.47
N TYR A 12 -4.89 5.21 -0.30
CA TYR A 12 -5.53 3.92 -0.15
C TYR A 12 -4.56 2.73 -0.25
N ASP A 13 -3.52 2.84 -1.07
CA ASP A 13 -2.50 1.79 -1.22
C ASP A 13 -1.73 1.54 0.10
N TYR A 14 -1.38 2.61 0.82
CA TYR A 14 -0.71 2.49 2.13
C TYR A 14 -1.67 2.02 3.22
N LEU A 15 -2.94 2.46 3.17
CA LEU A 15 -3.99 1.95 4.05
C LEU A 15 -4.13 0.44 3.91
N THR A 16 -4.25 -0.03 2.67
CA THR A 16 -4.35 -1.46 2.31
C THR A 16 -3.13 -2.24 2.79
N GLN A 17 -1.92 -1.73 2.52
CA GLN A 17 -0.67 -2.35 2.96
C GLN A 17 -0.61 -2.53 4.49
N VAL A 18 -0.86 -1.46 5.26
CA VAL A 18 -0.76 -1.52 6.72
C VAL A 18 -1.89 -2.37 7.30
N ASN A 19 -3.09 -2.31 6.73
CA ASN A 19 -4.19 -3.16 7.17
C ASN A 19 -3.87 -4.65 7.00
N PHE A 20 -3.29 -5.06 5.86
CA PHE A 20 -2.80 -6.43 5.69
C PHE A 20 -1.77 -6.83 6.76
N GLN A 21 -0.80 -5.96 7.07
CA GLN A 21 0.20 -6.21 8.10
C GLN A 21 -0.42 -6.37 9.50
N GLN A 22 -1.42 -5.55 9.84
CA GLN A 22 -2.14 -5.64 11.11
C GLN A 22 -2.85 -7.01 11.23
N GLY A 23 -3.50 -7.48 10.17
CA GLY A 23 -4.19 -8.77 10.16
C GLY A 23 -3.24 -9.97 10.23
N VAL A 24 -2.14 -9.96 9.47
CA VAL A 24 -1.13 -11.05 9.50
C VAL A 24 -0.43 -11.13 10.87
N SER A 25 -0.13 -10.00 11.49
CA SER A 25 0.62 -9.96 12.76
C SER A 25 -0.25 -10.06 14.01
N GLY A 26 -1.55 -9.79 13.91
CA GLY A 26 -2.45 -9.61 15.05
C GLY A 26 -2.23 -8.30 15.83
N ILE A 27 -1.40 -7.39 15.32
CA ILE A 27 -1.13 -6.09 15.95
C ILE A 27 -2.07 -5.05 15.35
N HIS A 28 -3.14 -4.69 16.07
CA HIS A 28 -4.18 -3.76 15.58
C HIS A 28 -3.93 -2.28 15.94
N LYS A 29 -2.67 -1.94 16.22
CA LYS A 29 -2.24 -0.58 16.53
C LYS A 29 -1.04 -0.24 15.66
N ALA A 30 -1.30 0.47 14.56
CA ALA A 30 -0.28 0.86 13.61
C ALA A 30 -0.41 2.34 13.24
N SER A 31 0.72 2.90 12.81
CA SER A 31 0.82 4.25 12.26
C SER A 31 1.71 4.24 11.03
N ILE A 32 1.35 5.07 10.04
CA ILE A 32 2.22 5.44 8.94
C ILE A 32 2.98 6.69 9.35
N VAL A 33 4.31 6.65 9.25
CA VAL A 33 5.16 7.81 9.52
C VAL A 33 5.73 8.30 8.20
N VAL A 34 5.50 9.56 7.90
CA VAL A 34 6.03 10.24 6.72
C VAL A 34 7.07 11.24 7.16
N LEU A 35 8.28 11.16 6.60
CA LEU A 35 9.29 12.18 6.77
C LEU A 35 9.27 13.11 5.55
N GLY A 36 8.64 14.26 5.73
CA GLY A 36 8.57 15.29 4.70
C GLY A 36 9.87 16.10 4.56
N PRO A 37 9.95 17.01 3.58
CA PRO A 37 11.13 17.85 3.33
C PRO A 37 11.43 18.84 4.47
N THR A 38 10.48 19.07 5.37
CA THR A 38 10.62 19.93 6.56
C THR A 38 11.37 19.24 7.70
N GLY A 39 11.63 17.93 7.62
CA GLY A 39 12.33 17.16 8.63
C GLY A 39 11.50 16.83 9.89
N LEU A 40 10.26 17.31 9.98
CA LEU A 40 9.32 16.92 11.03
C LEU A 40 8.51 15.70 10.59
N PRO A 41 8.33 14.68 11.45
CA PRO A 41 7.53 13.51 11.11
C PRO A 41 6.03 13.85 11.13
N GLU A 42 5.33 13.49 10.06
CA GLU A 42 3.88 13.42 10.01
C GLU A 42 3.46 11.98 10.34
N ILE A 43 2.56 11.81 11.32
CA ILE A 43 2.16 10.49 11.83
C ILE A 43 0.68 10.29 11.59
N HIS A 44 0.31 9.33 10.77
CA HIS A 44 -1.08 8.98 10.47
C HIS A 44 -1.44 7.67 11.17
N ARG A 45 -2.46 7.69 12.04
CA ARG A 45 -2.95 6.48 12.68
C ARG A 45 -3.77 5.66 11.68
N VAL A 46 -3.49 4.36 11.61
CA VAL A 46 -4.25 3.45 10.74
C VAL A 46 -5.29 2.70 11.57
N PRO A 47 -6.60 2.83 11.26
CA PRO A 47 -7.61 2.01 11.90
C PRO A 47 -7.45 0.54 11.47
N TRP A 48 -7.68 -0.37 12.41
CA TRP A 48 -7.87 -1.78 12.07
C TRP A 48 -9.25 -1.96 11.44
N ASP A 49 -9.29 -2.66 10.32
CA ASP A 49 -10.52 -2.96 9.58
C ASP A 49 -10.48 -4.45 9.19
N PRO A 50 -11.22 -5.31 9.90
CA PRO A 50 -11.22 -6.74 9.63
C PRO A 50 -11.92 -7.12 8.31
N GLU A 51 -12.83 -6.27 7.81
CA GLU A 51 -13.52 -6.51 6.53
C GLU A 51 -12.58 -6.22 5.36
N LEU A 52 -11.83 -5.13 5.44
CA LEU A 52 -10.77 -4.82 4.47
C LEU A 52 -9.71 -5.92 4.45
N PHE A 53 -9.28 -6.41 5.62
CA PHE A 53 -8.34 -7.53 5.68
C PHE A 53 -8.86 -8.78 5.00
N ALA A 54 -10.11 -9.17 5.27
CA ALA A 54 -10.72 -10.34 4.64
C ALA A 54 -10.75 -10.20 3.10
N LEU A 55 -11.14 -9.02 2.61
CA LEU A 55 -11.15 -8.73 1.17
C LEU A 55 -9.75 -8.82 0.54
N ILE A 56 -8.71 -8.32 1.23
CA ILE A 56 -7.32 -8.43 0.76
C ILE A 56 -6.90 -9.91 0.68
N VAL A 57 -7.20 -10.70 1.71
CA VAL A 57 -6.85 -12.13 1.76
C VAL A 57 -7.55 -12.90 0.63
N ASP A 58 -8.83 -12.62 0.38
CA ASP A 58 -9.58 -13.24 -0.72
C ASP A 58 -8.89 -12.96 -2.07
N LYS A 59 -8.51 -11.71 -2.34
CA LYS A 59 -7.82 -11.34 -3.58
C LYS A 59 -6.42 -11.91 -3.72
N LEU A 60 -5.66 -11.98 -2.63
CA LEU A 60 -4.36 -12.63 -2.66
C LEU A 60 -4.46 -14.14 -2.85
N THR A 61 -5.52 -14.76 -2.32
CA THR A 61 -5.79 -16.20 -2.51
C THR A 61 -6.16 -16.49 -3.96
N GLU A 62 -7.07 -15.70 -4.55
CA GLU A 62 -7.40 -15.77 -5.98
C GLU A 62 -6.12 -15.65 -6.85
N ALA A 63 -5.25 -14.70 -6.52
CA ALA A 63 -4.00 -14.48 -7.24
C ALA A 63 -3.01 -15.64 -7.07
N ASP A 64 -2.84 -16.18 -5.85
CA ASP A 64 -1.96 -17.33 -5.58
C ASP A 64 -2.43 -18.59 -6.33
N GLU A 65 -3.75 -18.84 -6.36
CA GLU A 65 -4.33 -19.94 -7.12
C GLU A 65 -4.05 -19.81 -8.62
N ALA A 66 -4.24 -18.61 -9.19
CA ALA A 66 -3.94 -18.35 -10.60
C ALA A 66 -2.45 -18.57 -10.92
N ILE A 67 -1.56 -18.06 -10.07
CA ILE A 67 -0.11 -18.23 -10.19
C ILE A 67 0.27 -19.72 -10.13
N ARG A 68 -0.29 -20.49 -9.18
CA ARG A 68 -0.05 -21.93 -9.05
C ARG A 68 -0.57 -22.72 -10.24
N ALA A 69 -1.61 -22.24 -10.90
CA ALA A 69 -2.14 -22.81 -12.14
C ALA A 69 -1.33 -22.42 -13.39
N GLY A 70 -0.26 -21.62 -13.24
CA GLY A 70 0.55 -21.12 -14.35
C GLY A 70 -0.07 -19.96 -15.12
N ALA A 71 -1.18 -19.39 -14.61
CA ALA A 71 -1.84 -18.22 -15.18
C ALA A 71 -1.21 -16.94 -14.60
N PHE A 72 -0.07 -16.56 -15.15
CA PHE A 72 0.58 -15.29 -14.81
C PHE A 72 -0.06 -14.14 -15.60
N PRO A 73 -0.21 -12.94 -14.98
CA PRO A 73 -0.54 -11.75 -15.76
C PRO A 73 0.54 -11.52 -16.83
N PRO A 74 0.18 -11.00 -18.02
CA PRO A 74 1.15 -10.69 -19.06
C PRO A 74 2.24 -9.77 -18.50
N LEU A 75 3.49 -10.02 -18.88
CA LEU A 75 4.57 -9.07 -18.59
C LEU A 75 4.23 -7.75 -19.28
N ASP A 76 4.13 -6.68 -18.51
CA ASP A 76 4.02 -5.35 -19.07
C ASP A 76 5.40 -4.90 -19.58
N GLU A 77 5.62 -5.06 -20.87
CA GLU A 77 6.83 -4.53 -21.55
C GLU A 77 6.65 -3.07 -21.98
N SER A 78 5.55 -2.42 -21.62
CA SER A 78 5.35 -1.02 -21.98
C SER A 78 6.34 -0.14 -21.22
N LYS A 79 6.87 0.86 -21.93
CA LYS A 79 7.71 1.89 -21.32
C LYS A 79 6.96 2.69 -20.25
N ALA A 80 5.62 2.61 -20.19
CA ALA A 80 4.81 3.36 -19.24
C ALA A 80 5.14 3.04 -17.78
N THR A 81 5.38 1.76 -17.46
CA THR A 81 5.76 1.34 -16.10
C THR A 81 7.18 1.83 -15.75
N TYR A 82 8.13 1.73 -16.68
CA TYR A 82 9.48 2.31 -16.52
C TYR A 82 9.46 3.84 -16.39
N ASP A 83 8.70 4.53 -17.25
CA ASP A 83 8.59 5.98 -17.26
C ASP A 83 7.86 6.48 -16.00
N ALA A 84 6.89 5.73 -15.47
CA ALA A 84 6.23 6.04 -14.20
C ALA A 84 7.18 5.89 -13.01
N VAL A 85 8.00 4.84 -12.98
CA VAL A 85 9.04 4.66 -11.95
C VAL A 85 10.12 5.74 -12.08
N ALA A 86 10.59 6.03 -13.29
CA ALA A 86 11.62 7.03 -13.56
C ALA A 86 11.17 8.45 -13.18
N ARG A 87 9.92 8.83 -13.46
CA ARG A 87 9.35 10.12 -13.04
C ARG A 87 9.30 10.29 -11.52
N ASN A 88 9.19 9.20 -10.76
CA ASN A 88 9.03 9.23 -9.31
C ASN A 88 10.32 8.83 -8.55
N ALA A 89 11.40 8.50 -9.26
CA ALA A 89 12.69 8.19 -8.64
C ALA A 89 13.35 9.48 -8.08
N PRO A 90 13.88 9.45 -6.84
CA PRO A 90 14.48 10.62 -6.21
C PRO A 90 15.83 10.92 -6.89
N GLY A 91 15.79 11.85 -7.85
CA GLY A 91 16.97 12.28 -8.61
C GLY A 91 16.68 13.33 -9.69
N ASN A 92 15.41 13.58 -10.02
CA ASN A 92 15.01 14.57 -11.03
C ASN A 92 14.31 15.80 -10.41
N ARG A 93 15.03 16.55 -9.57
CA ARG A 93 14.71 17.95 -9.26
C ARG A 93 15.90 18.83 -9.64
#